data_AF-A0A9D6CBQ8-F1
#
_entry.id   AF-A0A9D6CBQ8-F1
#
_cell.length_a   1.000
_cell.length_b   1.000
_cell.length_c   1.000
_cell.angle_alpha   90.00
_cell.angle_beta   90.00
_cell.angle_gamma   90.00
#
_symmetry.space_group_name_H-M   'P 1'
#
loop_
_entity.id
_entity.type
_entity.pdbx_description
1 polymer ?
#
loop_
_entity_poly.entity_id
_entity_poly.type
_entity_poly.pdbx_seq_one_letter_code
_entity_poly.pdbx_strand_id
1 'polypeptide(L)'
;MRKVSQDILSELIRVQPSAQGVVDRAAGFAVFSTAGLKIFFAGGGMGSGMAVNNQTKQVVYMKMAEVQAGLGVGFSKLKQVWVFETQGAFNNFVNSGWEFGGQATLNAQAAGEGGGYAGAIPVSPGVWIYQLAGDGLAASLTVKGSKYYKADELN
;
A
#
# COMPACT_ATOMS: atom_id res chain seq x y z
N MET A 1 12.19 -7.39 -6.05
CA MET A 1 10.75 -7.27 -5.71
C MET A 1 10.29 -8.42 -4.80
N ARG A 2 10.25 -9.69 -5.25
CA ARG A 2 9.77 -10.82 -4.41
C ARG A 2 10.38 -10.92 -3.01
N LYS A 3 11.72 -10.92 -2.90
CA LYS A 3 12.41 -10.96 -1.60
C LYS A 3 12.04 -9.77 -0.70
N VAL A 4 12.10 -8.55 -1.25
CA VAL A 4 11.72 -7.32 -0.53
C VAL A 4 10.26 -7.39 -0.07
N SER A 5 9.34 -7.89 -0.89
CA SER A 5 7.94 -8.04 -0.53
C SER A 5 7.73 -9.08 0.58
N GLN A 6 8.48 -10.19 0.56
CA GLN A 6 8.47 -11.18 1.64
C GLN A 6 9.01 -10.58 2.93
N ASP A 7 10.13 -9.85 2.89
CA ASP A 7 10.71 -9.20 4.05
C ASP A 7 9.72 -8.20 4.69
N ILE A 8 9.03 -7.40 3.87
CA ILE A 8 8.00 -6.45 4.32
C ILE A 8 6.79 -7.17 4.94
N LEU A 9 6.32 -8.27 4.33
CA LEU A 9 5.24 -9.07 4.91
C LEU A 9 5.64 -9.68 6.25
N SER A 10 6.84 -10.26 6.33
CA SER A 10 7.35 -10.83 7.58
C SER A 10 7.48 -9.76 8.67
N GLU A 11 7.93 -8.56 8.32
CA GLU A 11 7.97 -7.42 9.23
C GLU A 11 6.58 -7.00 9.70
N LEU A 12 5.60 -6.93 8.79
CA LEU A 12 4.20 -6.67 9.15
C LEU A 12 3.66 -7.73 10.10
N ILE A 13 3.85 -9.01 9.83
CA ILE A 13 3.35 -10.11 10.67
C ILE A 13 4.02 -10.08 12.06
N ARG A 14 5.29 -9.70 12.13
CA ARG A 14 6.00 -9.53 13.40
C ARG A 14 5.42 -8.40 14.24
N VAL A 15 5.10 -7.25 13.61
CA VAL A 15 4.56 -6.07 14.29
C VAL A 15 3.07 -6.24 14.62
N GLN A 16 2.30 -6.87 13.73
CA GLN A 16 0.87 -7.10 13.85
C GLN A 16 0.54 -8.56 13.45
N PRO A 17 0.66 -9.53 14.37
CA PRO A 17 0.44 -10.95 14.07
C PRO A 17 -0.94 -11.27 13.46
N SER A 18 -1.98 -10.52 13.83
CA SER A 18 -3.32 -10.70 13.26
C SER A 18 -3.40 -10.39 11.76
N ALA A 19 -2.44 -9.64 11.21
CA ALA A 19 -2.39 -9.31 9.79
C ALA A 19 -2.17 -10.55 8.91
N GLN A 20 -1.55 -11.62 9.44
CA GLN A 20 -1.38 -12.88 8.72
C GLN A 20 -2.73 -13.42 8.21
N GLY A 21 -3.70 -13.58 9.11
CA GLY A 21 -5.03 -14.08 8.75
C GLY A 21 -5.83 -13.13 7.88
N VAL A 22 -5.54 -11.83 7.92
CA VAL A 22 -6.14 -10.83 7.03
C VAL A 22 -5.59 -10.98 5.61
N VAL A 23 -4.27 -11.03 5.46
CA VAL A 23 -3.60 -11.22 4.17
C VAL A 23 -3.96 -12.56 3.54
N ASP A 24 -4.02 -13.64 4.33
CA ASP A 24 -4.29 -14.99 3.80
C ASP A 24 -5.73 -15.16 3.28
N ARG A 25 -6.70 -14.51 3.92
CA ARG A 25 -8.13 -14.61 3.55
C ARG A 25 -8.58 -13.60 2.50
N ALA A 26 -7.76 -12.60 2.20
CA ALA A 26 -8.05 -11.61 1.18
C ALA A 26 -8.14 -12.25 -0.22
N ALA A 27 -8.83 -11.58 -1.15
CA ALA A 27 -8.79 -11.97 -2.56
C ALA A 27 -7.39 -11.76 -3.17
N GLY A 28 -6.67 -10.76 -2.68
CA GLY A 28 -5.27 -10.56 -2.96
C GLY A 28 -4.67 -9.46 -2.09
N PHE A 29 -3.36 -9.27 -2.22
CA PHE A 29 -2.63 -8.24 -1.51
C PHE A 29 -1.60 -7.60 -2.43
N ALA A 30 -1.09 -6.41 -2.08
CA ALA A 30 0.03 -5.81 -2.79
C ALA A 30 1.05 -5.24 -1.83
N VAL A 31 2.33 -5.39 -2.13
CA VAL A 31 3.43 -4.95 -1.27
C VAL A 31 4.31 -3.98 -2.02
N PHE A 32 4.51 -2.80 -1.46
CA PHE A 32 5.31 -1.73 -2.06
C PHE A 32 6.46 -1.32 -1.15
N SER A 33 7.59 -1.01 -1.79
CA SER A 33 8.69 -0.27 -1.18
C SER A 33 8.99 0.96 -2.03
N THR A 34 8.94 2.12 -1.38
CA THR A 34 9.21 3.42 -2.01
C THR A 34 10.39 4.08 -1.32
N ALA A 35 11.23 4.74 -2.12
CA ALA A 35 12.26 5.65 -1.66
C ALA A 35 11.94 7.04 -2.21
N GLY A 36 12.04 8.06 -1.35
CA GLY A 36 11.77 9.44 -1.73
C GLY A 36 12.79 10.41 -1.15
N LEU A 37 12.96 11.54 -1.82
CA LEU A 37 13.79 12.64 -1.38
C LEU A 37 12.96 13.90 -1.32
N LYS A 38 13.15 14.68 -0.25
CA LYS A 38 12.54 15.98 -0.05
C LYS A 38 13.62 17.03 0.17
N ILE A 39 13.55 18.12 -0.58
CA ILE A 39 14.47 19.25 -0.51
C ILE A 39 13.67 20.56 -0.47
N PHE A 40 13.77 21.27 0.64
CA PHE A 40 13.03 22.50 0.91
C PHE A 40 11.53 22.34 0.72
N PHE A 41 10.95 22.87 -0.36
CA PHE A 41 9.50 22.94 -0.58
C PHE A 41 8.95 21.83 -1.48
N ALA A 42 9.83 21.04 -2.12
CA ALA A 42 9.44 20.00 -3.06
C ALA A 42 10.21 18.71 -2.81
N GLY A 43 9.57 17.60 -3.15
CA GLY A 43 10.15 16.28 -3.09
C GLY A 43 9.40 15.33 -3.98
N GLY A 44 10.00 14.17 -4.19
CA GLY A 44 9.39 13.10 -4.96
C GLY A 44 9.98 11.76 -4.56
N GLY A 45 9.23 10.71 -4.86
CA GLY A 45 9.64 9.35 -4.59
C GLY A 45 9.20 8.42 -5.70
N MET A 46 9.95 7.33 -5.84
CA MET A 46 9.63 6.23 -6.73
C MET A 46 9.73 4.93 -5.96
N GLY A 47 8.87 4.00 -6.33
CA GLY A 47 8.77 2.72 -5.70
C GLY A 47 8.43 1.63 -6.69
N SER A 48 8.65 0.40 -6.23
CA SER A 48 8.23 -0.79 -6.93
C SER A 48 7.54 -1.73 -5.95
N GLY A 49 6.68 -2.57 -6.49
CA GLY A 49 5.94 -3.52 -5.70
C GLY A 49 5.41 -4.65 -6.54
N MET A 50 4.63 -5.50 -5.89
CA MET A 50 3.92 -6.57 -6.55
C MET A 50 2.56 -6.77 -5.90
N ALA A 51 1.56 -7.03 -6.74
CA ALA A 51 0.25 -7.50 -6.35
C ALA A 51 0.17 -9.01 -6.56
N VAL A 52 -0.43 -9.72 -5.62
CA VAL A 52 -0.57 -11.17 -5.63
C VAL A 52 -2.03 -11.53 -5.49
N ASN A 53 -2.55 -12.30 -6.45
CA ASN A 53 -3.86 -12.91 -6.33
C ASN A 53 -3.75 -14.14 -5.42
N ASN A 54 -4.52 -14.22 -4.34
CA ASN A 54 -4.42 -15.31 -3.39
C ASN A 54 -5.01 -16.63 -3.91
N GLN A 55 -5.98 -16.56 -4.82
CA GLN A 55 -6.60 -17.74 -5.42
C GLN A 55 -5.69 -18.35 -6.49
N THR A 56 -5.22 -17.55 -7.44
CA THR A 56 -4.47 -18.04 -8.60
C THR A 56 -2.96 -18.05 -8.38
N LYS A 57 -2.48 -17.38 -7.32
CA LYS A 57 -1.05 -17.12 -7.06
C LYS A 57 -0.35 -16.29 -8.15
N GLN A 58 -1.12 -15.71 -9.08
CA GLN A 58 -0.59 -14.82 -10.09
C GLN A 58 0.02 -13.58 -9.42
N VAL A 59 1.21 -13.22 -9.89
CA VAL A 59 1.95 -12.02 -9.47
C VAL A 59 1.89 -11.00 -10.59
N VAL A 60 1.54 -9.76 -10.24
CA VAL A 60 1.61 -8.61 -11.13
C VAL A 60 2.58 -7.59 -10.55
N TYR A 61 3.60 -7.22 -11.30
CA TYR A 61 4.57 -6.21 -10.88
C TYR A 61 4.01 -4.81 -11.11
N MET A 62 4.25 -3.94 -10.14
CA MET A 62 3.67 -2.61 -10.09
C MET A 62 4.74 -1.57 -9.74
N LYS A 63 4.50 -0.34 -10.18
CA LYS A 63 5.28 0.85 -9.86
C LYS A 63 4.47 1.80 -9.00
N MET A 64 5.19 2.64 -8.28
CA MET A 64 4.64 3.72 -7.49
C MET A 64 5.47 4.99 -7.73
N ALA A 65 4.80 6.13 -7.82
CA ALA A 65 5.44 7.43 -7.87
C ALA A 65 4.70 8.39 -6.93
N GLU A 66 5.42 9.25 -6.24
CA GLU A 66 4.83 10.24 -5.34
C GLU A 66 5.46 11.62 -5.53
N VAL A 67 4.63 12.65 -5.36
CA VAL A 67 5.05 14.05 -5.28
C VAL A 67 4.75 14.57 -3.89
N GLN A 68 5.77 15.12 -3.23
CA GLN A 68 5.66 15.67 -1.89
C GLN A 68 5.80 17.19 -1.96
N ALA A 69 4.85 17.92 -1.37
CA ALA A 69 4.91 19.37 -1.23
C ALA A 69 4.98 19.76 0.26
N GLY A 70 5.66 20.87 0.55
CA GLY A 70 5.77 21.45 1.89
C GLY A 70 7.21 21.51 2.39
N LEU A 71 7.46 22.28 3.45
CA LEU A 71 8.81 22.52 3.96
C LEU A 71 9.42 21.26 4.61
N GLY A 72 10.68 20.98 4.32
CA GLY A 72 11.47 19.93 4.96
C GLY A 72 12.68 19.50 4.14
N VAL A 73 13.60 18.79 4.78
CA VAL A 73 14.73 18.13 4.10
C VAL A 73 14.83 16.72 4.67
N GLY A 74 14.91 15.71 3.81
CA GLY A 74 15.05 14.34 4.29
C GLY A 74 14.82 13.28 3.22
N PHE A 75 15.13 12.05 3.60
CA PHE A 75 14.90 10.85 2.80
C PHE A 75 13.79 10.02 3.45
N SER A 76 12.82 9.57 2.66
CA SER A 76 11.75 8.69 3.10
C SER A 76 11.96 7.28 2.56
N LYS A 77 11.73 6.27 3.41
CA LYS A 77 11.43 4.91 2.97
C LYS A 77 10.02 4.58 3.43
N LEU A 78 9.15 4.26 2.49
CA LEU A 78 7.79 3.80 2.79
C LEU A 78 7.70 2.31 2.44
N LYS A 79 7.10 1.55 3.35
CA LYS A 79 6.79 0.13 3.17
C LYS A 79 5.30 -0.04 3.42
N GLN A 80 4.59 -0.62 2.46
CA GLN A 80 3.15 -0.72 2.51
C GLN A 80 2.67 -2.11 2.10
N VAL A 81 1.65 -2.59 2.80
CA VAL A 81 0.91 -3.80 2.44
C VAL A 81 -0.55 -3.43 2.26
N TRP A 82 -1.03 -3.56 1.04
CA TRP A 82 -2.41 -3.40 0.64
C TRP A 82 -3.13 -4.74 0.74
N VAL A 83 -4.35 -4.72 1.24
CA VAL A 83 -5.22 -5.89 1.36
C VAL A 83 -6.52 -5.59 0.63
N PHE A 84 -6.94 -6.53 -0.23
CA PHE A 84 -8.17 -6.42 -1.02
C PHE A 84 -9.11 -7.55 -0.64
N GLU A 85 -10.23 -7.21 -0.02
CA GLU A 85 -11.22 -8.20 0.44
C GLU A 85 -11.91 -8.92 -0.71
N THR A 86 -12.10 -8.23 -1.85
CA THR A 86 -12.83 -8.77 -3.00
C THR A 86 -11.95 -8.85 -4.24
N GLN A 87 -12.27 -9.81 -5.11
CA GLN A 87 -11.59 -9.95 -6.40
C GLN A 87 -11.79 -8.70 -7.28
N GLY A 88 -12.95 -8.05 -7.18
CA GLY A 88 -13.24 -6.80 -7.88
C GLY A 88 -12.30 -5.67 -7.45
N ALA A 89 -12.10 -5.48 -6.13
CA ALA A 89 -11.19 -4.48 -5.61
C ALA A 89 -9.74 -4.74 -6.05
N PHE A 90 -9.27 -5.99 -5.96
CA PHE A 90 -7.94 -6.38 -6.42
C PHE A 90 -7.76 -6.13 -7.93
N ASN A 91 -8.71 -6.57 -8.75
CA ASN A 91 -8.64 -6.43 -10.21
C ASN A 91 -8.66 -4.95 -10.62
N ASN A 92 -9.49 -4.13 -9.98
CA ASN A 92 -9.54 -2.70 -10.25
C ASN A 92 -8.21 -2.03 -9.91
N PHE A 93 -7.62 -2.35 -8.76
CA PHE A 93 -6.31 -1.83 -8.38
C PHE A 93 -5.21 -2.20 -9.38
N VAL A 94 -5.16 -3.48 -9.79
CA VAL A 94 -4.13 -3.96 -10.71
C VAL A 94 -4.29 -3.37 -12.12
N ASN A 95 -5.52 -3.23 -12.62
CA ASN A 95 -5.77 -2.83 -14.01
C ASN A 95 -5.90 -1.32 -14.19
N SER A 96 -6.47 -0.61 -13.21
CA SER A 96 -6.69 0.84 -13.28
C SER A 96 -5.68 1.64 -12.45
N GLY A 97 -4.93 0.96 -11.58
CA GLY A 97 -4.03 1.63 -10.64
C GLY A 97 -4.76 2.27 -9.47
N TRP A 98 -4.06 3.14 -8.76
CA TRP A 98 -4.60 3.93 -7.66
C TRP A 98 -3.93 5.29 -7.59
N GLU A 99 -4.68 6.35 -7.29
CA GLU A 99 -4.14 7.70 -7.12
C GLU A 99 -4.66 8.34 -5.83
N PHE A 100 -3.76 8.78 -4.98
CA PHE A 100 -4.05 9.60 -3.81
C PHE A 100 -3.84 11.08 -4.13
N GLY A 101 -4.65 11.66 -5.01
CA GLY A 101 -4.32 12.95 -5.64
C GLY A 101 -5.34 14.09 -5.52
N GLY A 102 -6.57 13.84 -5.06
CA GLY A 102 -7.66 14.84 -5.06
C GLY A 102 -8.32 15.07 -3.70
N GLN A 103 -9.38 15.88 -3.65
CA GLN A 103 -10.33 16.01 -2.52
C GLN A 103 -11.11 14.70 -2.27
N ALA A 104 -10.46 13.55 -2.41
CA ALA A 104 -10.99 12.27 -1.96
C ALA A 104 -10.82 12.25 -0.45
N THR A 105 -11.87 12.68 0.26
CA THR A 105 -12.00 12.40 1.68
C THR A 105 -11.98 10.88 1.83
N LEU A 106 -10.93 10.33 2.44
CA LEU A 106 -10.93 8.95 2.89
C LEU A 106 -12.02 8.87 3.96
N ASN A 107 -13.22 8.43 3.58
CA ASN A 107 -14.30 8.24 4.53
C ASN A 107 -13.86 7.11 5.46
N ALA A 108 -13.48 7.46 6.69
CA ALA A 108 -13.21 6.49 7.76
C ALA A 108 -14.41 5.55 8.04
N GLN A 109 -15.59 5.90 7.52
CA GLN A 109 -16.82 5.09 7.51
C GLN A 109 -16.85 4.00 6.42
N ALA A 110 -15.82 3.86 5.57
CA ALA A 110 -15.72 2.80 4.56
C ALA A 110 -15.35 1.42 5.15
N ALA A 111 -15.04 1.35 6.45
CA ALA A 111 -15.09 0.10 7.18
C ALA A 111 -16.56 -0.34 7.25
N GLY A 112 -16.96 -1.27 6.37
CA GLY A 112 -18.29 -1.88 6.41
C GLY A 112 -18.60 -2.51 7.78
N GLU A 113 -19.84 -2.95 7.98
CA GLU A 113 -20.31 -3.60 9.20
C GLU A 113 -19.51 -4.89 9.49
N GLY A 114 -18.36 -4.74 10.13
CA GLY A 114 -17.38 -5.80 10.31
C GLY A 114 -16.02 -5.22 10.67
N GLY A 115 -15.90 -4.76 11.94
CA GLY A 115 -14.70 -4.32 12.65
C GLY A 115 -13.40 -4.18 11.84
N GLY A 116 -12.87 -2.96 11.76
CA GLY A 116 -11.63 -2.69 11.03
C GLY A 116 -10.47 -3.59 11.46
N TYR A 117 -9.58 -3.91 10.51
CA TYR A 117 -8.40 -4.72 10.81
C TYR A 117 -7.43 -3.90 11.67
N ALA A 118 -7.09 -4.43 12.85
CA ALA A 118 -6.15 -3.78 13.77
C ALA A 118 -4.87 -3.37 13.05
N GLY A 119 -4.53 -2.08 13.11
CA GLY A 119 -3.35 -1.51 12.47
C GLY A 119 -3.47 -1.21 10.97
N ALA A 120 -4.59 -1.55 10.33
CA ALA A 120 -4.85 -1.21 8.93
C ALA A 120 -5.74 0.02 8.81
N ILE A 121 -5.50 0.82 7.77
CA ILE A 121 -6.27 2.02 7.47
C ILE A 121 -7.15 1.74 6.24
N PRO A 122 -8.48 1.87 6.33
CA PRO A 122 -9.36 1.69 5.18
C PRO A 122 -9.20 2.87 4.21
N VAL A 123 -9.08 2.57 2.91
CA VAL A 123 -8.95 3.61 1.87
C VAL A 123 -10.10 3.60 0.86
N SER A 124 -10.83 2.49 0.76
CA SER A 124 -12.13 2.36 0.09
C SER A 124 -12.83 1.09 0.59
N PRO A 125 -14.12 0.86 0.28
CA PRO A 125 -14.80 -0.36 0.68
C PRO A 125 -14.01 -1.63 0.30
N GLY A 126 -13.61 -2.40 1.31
CA GLY A 126 -12.84 -3.63 1.15
C GLY A 126 -11.38 -3.46 0.74
N VAL A 127 -10.80 -2.25 0.85
CA VAL A 127 -9.38 -1.98 0.60
C VAL A 127 -8.72 -1.35 1.81
N TRP A 128 -7.69 -2.00 2.30
CA TRP A 128 -7.00 -1.64 3.53
C TRP A 128 -5.50 -1.53 3.31
N ILE A 129 -4.85 -0.64 4.04
CA ILE A 129 -3.40 -0.45 3.96
C ILE A 129 -2.78 -0.53 5.35
N TYR A 130 -1.79 -1.40 5.48
CA TYR A 130 -0.80 -1.32 6.54
C TYR A 130 0.39 -0.50 6.05
N GLN A 131 0.77 0.54 6.79
CA GLN A 131 1.98 1.30 6.52
C GLN A 131 2.98 1.06 7.66
N LEU A 132 4.14 0.51 7.34
CA LEU A 132 5.22 0.33 8.31
C LEU A 132 6.07 1.60 8.37
N ALA A 133 6.43 2.02 9.59
CA ALA A 133 7.28 3.17 9.86
C ALA A 133 8.23 2.83 11.02
N GLY A 134 9.55 2.92 10.77
CA GLY A 134 10.54 2.52 11.76
C GLY A 134 10.43 1.03 12.10
N ASP A 135 10.19 0.74 13.37
CA ASP A 135 10.02 -0.59 13.97
C ASP A 135 8.54 -0.97 14.21
N GLY A 136 7.59 -0.13 13.78
CA GLY A 136 6.15 -0.32 14.02
C GLY A 136 5.25 0.05 12.84
N LEU A 137 3.96 0.20 13.13
CA LEU A 137 2.96 0.72 12.18
C LEU A 137 2.83 2.24 12.31
N ALA A 138 2.65 2.91 11.17
CA ALA A 138 2.29 4.33 11.16
C ALA A 138 0.87 4.53 11.68
N ALA A 139 0.66 5.58 12.48
CA ALA A 139 -0.66 5.97 12.96
C ALA A 139 -1.58 6.51 11.84
N SER A 140 -0.99 6.98 10.74
CA SER A 140 -1.70 7.51 9.57
C SER A 140 -0.93 7.19 8.27
N LEU A 141 -1.63 7.22 7.14
CA LEU A 141 -1.01 7.05 5.83
C LEU A 141 -0.38 8.35 5.35
N THR A 142 0.81 8.24 4.77
CA THR A 142 1.54 9.38 4.17
C THR A 142 1.60 9.22 2.66
N VAL A 143 0.43 9.08 2.03
CA VAL A 143 0.28 8.67 0.62
C VAL A 143 -0.23 9.77 -0.30
N LYS A 144 -0.55 10.96 0.22
CA LYS A 144 -1.04 12.06 -0.60
C LYS A 144 0.00 12.42 -1.68
N GLY A 145 -0.48 12.63 -2.91
CA GLY A 145 0.35 12.89 -4.09
C GLY A 145 0.96 11.64 -4.71
N SER A 146 0.53 10.43 -4.34
CA SER A 146 1.06 9.18 -4.90
C SER A 146 0.14 8.51 -5.91
N LYS A 147 0.76 7.81 -6.87
CA LYS A 147 0.13 7.02 -7.92
C LYS A 147 0.76 5.63 -7.96
N TYR A 148 -0.07 4.61 -8.06
CA TYR A 148 0.28 3.20 -8.20
C TYR A 148 -0.24 2.71 -9.54
N TYR A 149 0.58 1.99 -10.29
CA TYR A 149 0.23 1.54 -11.63
C TYR A 149 0.96 0.25 -11.99
N LYS A 150 0.37 -0.53 -12.91
CA LYS A 150 1.00 -1.73 -13.45
C LYS A 150 2.29 -1.36 -14.17
N ALA A 151 3.33 -2.18 -14.00
CA ALA A 151 4.58 -2.04 -14.74
C ALA A 151 4.51 -2.92 -16.00
N ASP A 152 3.92 -2.42 -17.08
CA ASP A 152 3.62 -3.22 -18.28
C ASP A 152 4.85 -3.94 -18.85
N GLU A 153 6.03 -3.33 -18.75
CA GLU A 153 7.29 -3.93 -19.22
C GLU A 153 7.81 -5.11 -18.37
N LEU A 154 7.18 -5.40 -17.23
CA LEU A 154 7.59 -6.47 -16.30
C LEU A 154 6.60 -7.63 -16.23
N ASN A 155 5.46 -7.57 -16.94
CA ASN A 155 4.33 -8.49 -16.80
C ASN A 155 4.04 -9.31 -18.06
#